data_AF-A0A4R2MCY3-F1
#
_entry.id   AF-A0A4R2MCY3-F1
#
_cell.length_a   1.000
_cell.length_b   1.000
_cell.length_c   1.000
_cell.angle_alpha   90.00
_cell.angle_beta   90.00
_cell.angle_gamma   90.00
#
_symmetry.space_group_name_H-M   'P 1'
#
loop_
_entity.id
_entity.type
_entity.pdbx_description
1 polymer ?
#
loop_
_entity_poly.entity_id
_entity_poly.type
_entity_poly.pdbx_seq_one_letter_code
_entity_poly.pdbx_strand_id
1 'polypeptide(L)'
;MLWQLIVHHDEDMREMLEDGVRAAFATLGLPARPVDKSNIERAGRSLDDHGLDTCSLVVVGSSTPADSASSIGLTGREPTMQFIRQLKGFWQQLPVVVISNAPDERLAGFLEAYDRTALLAADARLAETLREAVRSLVGGQPRLSSACVRLHIHLRDRRSASWEMLRTGGAKLRTFRASGTLAIDSRKLDDILDESARLDAEVSLDSFRPRSFARLSRDLSDLLFSGAADNADCWSKFSRQRDEAGGMGHMRVRVTLDDEMHTLMLEALRDPSSASLADCWILNAPMYRHAMPRGNEPLFRDAESRNGPINALVVQADPEPGNIPLGEDRVLAFEGLPHAAREAAELEALLQRHAGGSVRRLDLGDADPAPPAERLLKVLLDEAPPQGWQLVHFCGHAFTARPLGACLVLRADRGGALPVHRLASALARTQFLFLNACHSTRDPSVLRALEQQVPALLGYQWKVRDERAFNFARLFYRALFERGAPSYRYLEYAFMRARRLAYEEAVNEAQTRLLADGGDSATEIEDAMRDHSWISPVLVMQMD
;
A
#
# COMPACT_ATOMS: atom_id res chain seq x y z
N MET A 1 4.66 -30.23 32.64
CA MET A 1 5.38 -29.07 33.21
C MET A 1 5.85 -28.22 32.04
N LEU A 2 5.76 -26.89 32.14
CA LEU A 2 6.24 -26.02 31.05
C LEU A 2 7.77 -26.14 30.91
N TRP A 3 8.24 -26.20 29.67
CA TRP A 3 9.66 -26.27 29.33
C TRP A 3 10.00 -25.26 28.23
N GLN A 4 11.29 -25.01 28.01
CA GLN A 4 11.77 -24.08 26.97
C GLN A 4 12.77 -24.81 26.09
N LEU A 5 12.68 -24.62 24.78
CA LEU A 5 13.59 -25.24 23.82
C LEU A 5 14.66 -24.23 23.39
N ILE A 6 15.92 -24.62 23.49
CA ILE A 6 17.06 -23.83 22.99
C ILE A 6 17.74 -24.62 21.89
N VAL A 7 17.92 -24.02 20.72
CA VAL A 7 18.51 -24.69 19.56
C VAL A 7 19.63 -23.85 19.00
N HIS A 8 20.87 -24.30 19.17
CA HIS A 8 22.04 -23.62 18.62
C HIS A 8 23.19 -24.60 18.44
N HIS A 9 23.97 -24.48 17.37
CA HIS A 9 25.05 -25.43 17.07
C HIS A 9 26.26 -25.27 17.99
N ASP A 10 26.57 -24.03 18.37
CA ASP A 10 27.63 -23.67 19.30
C ASP A 10 27.21 -23.97 20.76
N GLU A 11 28.07 -24.64 21.52
CA GLU A 11 27.83 -25.08 22.90
C GLU A 11 27.89 -23.93 23.90
N ASP A 12 28.88 -23.05 23.79
CA ASP A 12 29.05 -21.88 24.66
C ASP A 12 27.85 -20.93 24.53
N MET A 13 27.35 -20.75 23.30
CA MET A 13 26.13 -20.01 23.05
C MET A 13 24.90 -20.67 23.67
N ARG A 14 24.79 -22.00 23.68
CA ARG A 14 23.65 -22.69 24.33
C ARG A 14 23.67 -22.46 25.83
N GLU A 15 24.82 -22.57 26.47
CA GLU A 15 24.98 -22.30 27.91
C GLU A 15 24.59 -20.86 28.24
N MET A 16 25.07 -19.89 27.46
CA MET A 16 24.72 -18.47 27.66
C MET A 16 23.21 -18.20 27.48
N LEU A 17 22.59 -18.78 26.44
CA LEU A 17 21.16 -18.65 26.19
C LEU A 17 20.34 -19.33 27.29
N GLU A 18 20.81 -20.47 27.81
CA GLU A 18 20.19 -21.18 28.92
C GLU A 18 20.12 -20.31 30.17
N ASP A 19 21.25 -19.71 30.56
CA ASP A 19 21.32 -18.79 31.70
C ASP A 19 20.42 -17.56 31.49
N GLY A 20 20.42 -17.00 30.28
CA GLY A 20 19.56 -15.88 29.91
C GLY A 20 18.07 -16.21 30.05
N VAL A 21 17.64 -17.38 29.55
CA VAL A 21 16.26 -17.86 29.67
C VAL A 21 15.90 -18.12 31.13
N ARG A 22 16.76 -18.78 31.90
CA ARG A 22 16.54 -19.03 33.35
C ARG A 22 16.36 -17.72 34.10
N ALA A 23 17.23 -16.74 33.88
CA ALA A 23 17.14 -15.43 34.50
C ALA A 23 15.84 -14.71 34.10
N ALA A 24 15.44 -14.76 32.83
CA ALA A 24 14.20 -14.13 32.36
C ALA A 24 12.95 -14.73 33.01
N PHE A 25 12.85 -16.06 33.03
CA PHE A 25 11.73 -16.78 33.64
C PHE A 25 11.68 -16.58 35.16
N ALA A 26 12.85 -16.52 35.82
CA ALA A 26 12.92 -16.17 37.24
C ALA A 26 12.33 -14.78 37.51
N THR A 27 12.61 -13.78 36.65
CA THR A 27 12.00 -12.43 36.80
C THR A 27 10.50 -12.39 36.56
N LEU A 28 9.95 -13.38 35.85
CA LEU A 28 8.51 -13.53 35.62
C LEU A 28 7.82 -14.39 36.71
N GLY A 29 8.58 -14.94 37.66
CA GLY A 29 8.05 -15.90 38.64
C GLY A 29 7.61 -17.23 38.00
N LEU A 30 8.17 -17.59 36.85
CA LEU A 30 7.83 -18.81 36.10
C LEU A 30 8.94 -19.87 36.24
N PRO A 31 8.59 -21.17 36.24
CA PRO A 31 9.59 -22.22 36.25
C PRO A 31 10.33 -22.28 34.91
N ALA A 32 11.67 -22.28 34.98
CA ALA A 32 12.53 -22.49 33.82
C ALA A 32 13.00 -23.95 33.77
N ARG A 33 12.70 -24.64 32.67
CA ARG A 33 13.26 -25.95 32.33
C ARG A 33 13.73 -25.90 30.86
N PRO A 34 14.88 -25.27 30.61
CA PRO A 34 15.51 -25.30 29.30
C PRO A 34 15.87 -26.73 28.90
N VAL A 35 15.69 -27.04 27.62
CA VAL A 35 16.11 -28.25 26.94
C VAL A 35 16.88 -27.79 25.72
N ASP A 36 18.16 -28.07 25.66
CA ASP A 36 19.02 -27.61 24.58
C ASP A 36 19.20 -28.71 23.50
N LYS A 37 19.34 -28.28 22.24
CA LYS A 37 19.59 -29.15 21.08
C LYS A 37 20.58 -28.48 20.13
N SER A 38 21.45 -29.28 19.52
CA SER A 38 22.49 -28.79 18.62
C SER A 38 22.04 -28.60 17.17
N ASN A 39 20.90 -29.14 16.77
CA ASN A 39 20.35 -29.03 15.41
C ASN A 39 18.82 -29.12 15.38
N ILE A 40 18.24 -28.75 14.24
CA ILE A 40 16.78 -28.64 14.05
C ILE A 40 16.08 -30.00 14.09
N GLU A 41 16.67 -31.06 13.54
CA GLU A 41 16.08 -32.40 13.56
C GLU A 41 15.90 -32.94 14.99
N ARG A 42 16.90 -32.73 15.86
CA ARG A 42 16.81 -33.09 17.29
C ARG A 42 15.85 -32.20 18.05
N ALA A 43 15.73 -30.93 17.66
CA ALA A 43 14.74 -30.01 18.19
C ALA A 43 13.32 -30.45 17.87
N GLY A 44 13.05 -30.84 16.63
CA GLY A 44 11.77 -31.43 16.19
C GLY A 44 11.39 -32.65 17.03
N ARG A 45 12.29 -33.63 17.14
CA ARG A 45 12.06 -34.82 17.99
C ARG A 45 11.74 -34.48 19.45
N SER A 46 12.40 -33.47 20.00
CA SER A 46 12.16 -33.08 21.40
C SER A 46 10.80 -32.43 21.59
N LEU A 47 10.29 -31.70 20.58
CA LEU A 47 8.93 -31.16 20.58
C LEU A 47 7.89 -32.27 20.48
N ASP A 48 8.18 -33.31 19.69
CA ASP A 48 7.32 -34.50 19.61
C ASP A 48 7.30 -35.27 20.94
N ASP A 49 8.48 -35.50 21.55
CA ASP A 49 8.63 -36.28 22.78
C ASP A 49 8.02 -35.59 24.01
N HIS A 50 8.19 -34.27 24.13
CA HIS A 50 7.74 -33.50 25.30
C HIS A 50 6.37 -32.86 25.09
N GLY A 51 5.83 -32.90 23.87
CA GLY A 51 4.58 -32.26 23.49
C GLY A 51 4.77 -30.77 23.23
N LEU A 52 4.36 -30.35 22.03
CA LEU A 52 4.43 -28.96 21.59
C LEU A 52 3.65 -28.04 22.54
N ASP A 53 2.47 -28.46 23.01
CA ASP A 53 1.54 -27.73 23.89
C ASP A 53 2.11 -27.39 25.29
N THR A 54 3.17 -28.07 25.70
CA THR A 54 3.86 -27.80 26.97
C THR A 54 5.14 -26.97 26.80
N CYS A 55 5.52 -26.65 25.56
CA CYS A 55 6.64 -25.76 25.26
C CYS A 55 6.21 -24.29 25.44
N SER A 56 6.96 -23.52 26.21
CA SER A 56 6.61 -22.13 26.55
C SER A 56 7.41 -21.07 25.80
N LEU A 57 8.54 -21.47 25.20
CA LEU A 57 9.45 -20.60 24.45
C LEU A 57 10.37 -21.47 23.58
N VAL A 58 10.64 -21.01 22.36
CA VAL A 58 11.72 -21.53 21.52
C VAL A 58 12.74 -20.42 21.28
N VAL A 59 14.03 -20.69 21.55
CA VAL A 59 15.16 -19.84 21.19
C VAL A 59 16.00 -20.58 20.17
N VAL A 60 16.25 -20.00 18.98
CA VAL A 60 16.96 -20.69 17.89
C VAL A 60 18.03 -19.81 17.25
N GLY A 61 19.22 -20.37 17.00
CA GLY A 61 20.27 -19.71 16.22
C GLY A 61 19.92 -19.67 14.73
N SER A 62 20.13 -18.52 14.09
CA SER A 62 19.87 -18.31 12.66
C SER A 62 20.63 -19.29 11.75
N SER A 63 21.85 -19.67 12.12
CA SER A 63 22.73 -20.62 11.43
C SER A 63 22.69 -22.03 12.04
N THR A 64 21.59 -22.41 12.68
CA THR A 64 21.43 -23.78 13.20
C THR A 64 21.31 -24.77 12.03
N PRO A 65 22.14 -25.82 11.97
CA PRO A 65 22.09 -26.81 10.91
C PRO A 65 20.81 -27.65 10.99
N ALA A 66 20.40 -28.20 9.85
CA ALA A 66 19.23 -29.08 9.77
C ALA A 66 19.42 -30.35 10.62
N ASP A 67 20.57 -31.00 10.50
CA ASP A 67 20.94 -32.25 11.16
C ASP A 67 22.42 -32.24 11.58
N SER A 68 22.93 -33.38 12.11
CA SER A 68 24.33 -33.51 12.52
C SER A 68 25.33 -33.68 11.37
N ALA A 69 24.87 -33.96 10.14
CA ALA A 69 25.71 -34.13 8.97
C ALA A 69 25.88 -32.83 8.16
N SER A 70 24.98 -31.87 8.36
CA SER A 70 24.92 -30.59 7.67
C SER A 70 26.01 -29.63 8.13
N SER A 71 26.72 -29.01 7.19
CA SER A 71 27.70 -27.97 7.49
C SER A 71 27.01 -26.63 7.82
N ILE A 72 27.46 -26.00 8.92
CA ILE A 72 26.95 -24.75 9.48
C ILE A 72 27.12 -23.56 8.51
N GLY A 73 28.10 -23.62 7.60
CA GLY A 73 28.39 -22.54 6.64
C GLY A 73 27.67 -22.64 5.29
N LEU A 74 27.24 -23.83 4.88
CA LEU A 74 26.71 -24.07 3.52
C LEU A 74 25.18 -24.04 3.44
N THR A 75 24.51 -24.33 4.55
CA THR A 75 23.03 -24.43 4.58
C THR A 75 22.32 -23.09 4.77
N GLY A 76 23.07 -22.03 5.09
CA GLY A 76 22.54 -20.69 5.30
C GLY A 76 21.54 -20.65 6.46
N ARG A 77 20.42 -19.94 6.26
CA ARG A 77 19.38 -19.70 7.29
C ARG A 77 18.05 -20.38 6.96
N GLU A 78 17.99 -21.05 5.82
CA GLU A 78 16.78 -21.70 5.31
C GLU A 78 16.26 -22.81 6.25
N PRO A 79 17.10 -23.66 6.88
CA PRO A 79 16.62 -24.64 7.86
C PRO A 79 15.87 -23.99 9.01
N THR A 80 16.43 -22.92 9.58
CA THR A 80 15.81 -22.16 10.68
C THR A 80 14.46 -21.58 10.27
N MET A 81 14.38 -20.97 9.08
CA MET A 81 13.11 -20.42 8.57
C MET A 81 12.06 -21.51 8.35
N GLN A 82 12.44 -22.67 7.81
CA GLN A 82 11.52 -23.80 7.62
C GLN A 82 11.03 -24.36 8.95
N PHE A 83 11.91 -24.50 9.93
CA PHE A 83 11.56 -24.93 11.28
C PHE A 83 10.55 -23.98 11.94
N ILE A 84 10.78 -22.68 11.87
CA ILE A 84 9.85 -21.66 12.41
C ILE A 84 8.52 -21.69 11.68
N ARG A 85 8.51 -21.84 10.36
CA ARG A 85 7.28 -21.96 9.56
C ARG A 85 6.44 -23.16 10.01
N GLN A 86 7.08 -24.32 10.22
CA GLN A 86 6.40 -25.52 10.73
C GLN A 86 5.85 -25.29 12.15
N LEU A 87 6.69 -24.82 13.07
CA LEU A 87 6.29 -24.48 14.44
C LEU A 87 5.07 -23.57 14.48
N LYS A 88 5.09 -22.49 13.70
CA LYS A 88 4.01 -21.51 13.63
C LYS A 88 2.77 -22.03 12.92
N GLY A 89 2.91 -23.00 12.01
CA GLY A 89 1.79 -23.72 11.43
C GLY A 89 1.01 -24.53 12.47
N PHE A 90 1.72 -25.17 13.41
CA PHE A 90 1.09 -25.95 14.49
C PHE A 90 0.64 -25.09 15.67
N TRP A 91 1.47 -24.13 16.10
CA TRP A 91 1.17 -23.27 17.24
C TRP A 91 1.57 -21.81 16.99
N GLN A 92 0.66 -21.06 16.38
CA GLN A 92 0.87 -19.65 16.01
C GLN A 92 1.33 -18.77 17.20
N GLN A 93 0.80 -19.06 18.40
CA GLN A 93 1.03 -18.26 19.61
C GLN A 93 2.29 -18.65 20.39
N LEU A 94 3.05 -19.65 19.97
CA LEU A 94 4.29 -20.06 20.67
C LEU A 94 5.36 -18.96 20.54
N PRO A 95 5.90 -18.40 21.64
CA PRO A 95 7.01 -17.45 21.60
C PRO A 95 8.25 -18.02 20.88
N VAL A 96 8.81 -17.27 19.93
CA VAL A 96 10.05 -17.64 19.23
C VAL A 96 11.05 -16.49 19.25
N VAL A 97 12.27 -16.73 19.73
CA VAL A 97 13.38 -15.78 19.66
C VAL A 97 14.44 -16.35 18.73
N VAL A 98 14.91 -15.56 17.77
CA VAL A 98 15.95 -15.96 16.83
C VAL A 98 17.23 -15.17 17.09
N ILE A 99 18.36 -15.86 17.20
CA ILE A 99 19.67 -15.28 17.50
C ILE A 99 20.51 -15.24 16.22
N SER A 100 21.02 -14.08 15.85
CA SER A 100 21.82 -13.91 14.64
C SER A 100 23.18 -13.31 14.94
N ASN A 101 24.24 -13.93 14.40
CA ASN A 101 25.62 -13.45 14.56
C ASN A 101 25.92 -12.21 13.70
N ALA A 102 25.01 -11.86 12.78
CA ALA A 102 25.10 -10.68 11.94
C ALA A 102 23.69 -10.10 11.66
N PRO A 103 23.57 -8.79 11.38
CA PRO A 103 22.31 -8.21 10.91
C PRO A 103 21.75 -8.98 9.70
N ASP A 104 20.45 -9.30 9.72
CA ASP A 104 19.80 -10.05 8.65
C ASP A 104 18.39 -9.53 8.35
N GLU A 105 18.28 -8.69 7.31
CA GLU A 105 17.01 -8.14 6.82
C GLU A 105 16.05 -9.22 6.30
N ARG A 106 16.56 -10.31 5.69
CA ARG A 106 15.71 -11.38 5.14
C ARG A 106 15.01 -12.13 6.27
N LEU A 107 15.76 -12.46 7.31
CA LEU A 107 15.21 -13.14 8.48
C LEU A 107 14.31 -12.22 9.30
N ALA A 108 14.63 -10.92 9.41
CA ALA A 108 13.76 -9.94 10.04
C ALA A 108 12.39 -9.87 9.34
N GLY A 109 12.37 -9.66 8.02
CA GLY A 109 11.12 -9.59 7.26
C GLY A 109 10.33 -10.91 7.26
N PHE A 110 11.01 -12.05 7.33
CA PHE A 110 10.33 -13.35 7.53
C PHE A 110 9.63 -13.45 8.89
N LEU A 111 10.29 -13.00 9.96
CA LEU A 111 9.74 -13.10 11.32
C LEU A 111 8.57 -12.13 11.54
N GLU A 112 8.55 -10.99 10.86
CA GLU A 112 7.42 -10.05 10.85
C GLU A 112 6.09 -10.69 10.42
N ALA A 113 6.14 -11.78 9.65
CA ALA A 113 4.94 -12.53 9.24
C ALA A 113 4.32 -13.36 10.37
N TYR A 114 5.00 -13.50 11.52
CA TYR A 114 4.55 -14.34 12.63
C TYR A 114 4.51 -13.56 13.94
N ASP A 115 3.37 -13.61 14.61
CA ASP A 115 3.19 -13.04 15.94
C ASP A 115 4.12 -13.68 16.97
N ARG A 116 4.43 -12.94 18.04
CA ARG A 116 5.28 -13.39 19.15
C ARG A 116 6.65 -13.93 18.70
N THR A 117 7.26 -13.25 17.74
CA THR A 117 8.65 -13.48 17.32
C THR A 117 9.55 -12.28 17.65
N ALA A 118 10.84 -12.55 17.88
CA ALA A 118 11.88 -11.53 18.01
C ALA A 118 13.18 -11.99 17.33
N LEU A 119 13.94 -11.05 16.77
CA LEU A 119 15.27 -11.26 16.23
C LEU A 119 16.28 -10.47 17.07
N LEU A 120 17.31 -11.14 17.58
CA LEU A 120 18.36 -10.55 18.41
C LEU A 120 19.74 -10.77 17.78
N ALA A 121 20.64 -9.81 17.99
CA ALA A 121 22.05 -9.95 17.60
C ALA A 121 22.83 -10.72 18.68
N ALA A 122 23.76 -11.59 18.27
CA ALA A 122 24.71 -12.24 19.16
C ALA A 122 25.88 -11.30 19.46
N ASP A 123 25.65 -10.33 20.35
CA ASP A 123 26.64 -9.35 20.79
C ASP A 123 26.84 -9.38 22.31
N ALA A 124 27.66 -8.47 22.85
CA ALA A 124 27.94 -8.39 24.27
C ALA A 124 26.71 -8.11 25.16
N ARG A 125 25.59 -7.67 24.57
CA ARG A 125 24.32 -7.37 25.25
C ARG A 125 23.26 -8.46 25.02
N LEU A 126 23.62 -9.59 24.42
CA LEU A 126 22.69 -10.68 24.13
C LEU A 126 21.89 -11.13 25.37
N ALA A 127 22.54 -11.30 26.52
CA ALA A 127 21.86 -11.74 27.74
C ALA A 127 20.80 -10.74 28.24
N GLU A 128 21.07 -9.43 28.13
CA GLU A 128 20.13 -8.36 28.51
C GLU A 128 18.95 -8.31 27.54
N THR A 129 19.24 -8.26 26.24
CA THR A 129 18.22 -8.17 25.18
C THR A 129 17.35 -9.43 25.09
N LEU A 130 17.93 -10.61 25.32
CA LEU A 130 17.19 -11.86 25.44
C LEU A 130 16.21 -11.81 26.62
N ARG A 131 16.66 -11.29 27.77
CA ARG A 131 15.81 -11.18 28.95
C ARG A 131 14.60 -10.28 28.69
N GLU A 132 14.80 -9.14 28.05
CA GLU A 132 13.73 -8.22 27.66
C GLU A 132 12.78 -8.85 26.65
N ALA A 133 13.31 -9.49 25.60
CA ALA A 133 12.51 -10.18 24.59
C ALA A 133 11.66 -11.29 25.21
N VAL A 134 12.24 -12.11 26.10
CA VAL A 134 11.51 -13.16 26.80
C VAL A 134 10.45 -12.58 27.74
N ARG A 135 10.72 -11.50 28.47
CA ARG A 135 9.71 -10.84 29.30
C ARG A 135 8.54 -10.32 28.47
N SER A 136 8.81 -9.67 27.33
CA SER A 136 7.76 -9.22 26.43
C SER A 136 6.98 -10.42 25.88
N LEU A 137 7.68 -11.38 25.29
CA LEU A 137 7.02 -12.48 24.59
C LEU A 137 6.31 -13.45 25.54
N VAL A 138 6.88 -13.82 26.69
CA VAL A 138 6.36 -14.83 27.63
C VAL A 138 5.54 -14.21 28.76
N GLY A 139 5.95 -13.04 29.27
CA GLY A 139 5.28 -12.33 30.37
C GLY A 139 3.92 -11.74 30.02
N GLY A 140 3.43 -11.98 28.81
CA GLY A 140 2.09 -11.58 28.38
C GLY A 140 1.94 -10.09 28.12
N GLN A 141 3.03 -9.32 28.00
CA GLN A 141 3.01 -8.04 27.30
C GLN A 141 3.07 -8.34 25.81
N PRO A 142 1.92 -8.51 25.13
CA PRO A 142 1.95 -8.84 23.73
C PRO A 142 2.80 -7.77 23.05
N ARG A 143 3.69 -8.15 22.13
CA ARG A 143 3.84 -7.27 20.97
C ARG A 143 2.41 -7.07 20.50
N LEU A 144 1.89 -5.85 20.63
CA LEU A 144 0.64 -5.47 19.99
C LEU A 144 0.89 -5.78 18.53
N SER A 145 0.47 -6.96 18.03
CA SER A 145 0.14 -7.06 16.62
C SER A 145 -0.91 -5.99 16.48
N SER A 146 -0.53 -4.86 15.88
CA SER A 146 -1.38 -3.68 15.90
C SER A 146 -2.69 -4.13 15.26
N ALA A 147 -3.78 -4.11 16.02
CA ALA A 147 -5.06 -4.56 15.53
C ALA A 147 -5.33 -3.81 14.23
N CYS A 148 -5.64 -4.50 13.13
CA CYS A 148 -6.00 -3.87 11.88
C CYS A 148 -7.49 -4.05 11.67
N VAL A 149 -8.20 -2.96 11.39
CA VAL A 149 -9.62 -3.00 11.07
C VAL A 149 -9.78 -2.73 9.58
N ARG A 150 -10.35 -3.69 8.87
CA ARG A 150 -10.73 -3.58 7.47
C ARG A 150 -12.20 -3.20 7.38
N LEU A 151 -12.51 -2.11 6.69
CA LEU A 151 -13.87 -1.70 6.35
C LEU A 151 -14.04 -1.80 4.83
N HIS A 152 -15.03 -2.56 4.39
CA HIS A 152 -15.47 -2.63 3.00
C HIS A 152 -16.86 -2.01 2.89
N ILE A 153 -17.02 -1.01 2.05
CA ILE A 153 -18.33 -0.45 1.68
C ILE A 153 -18.64 -0.83 0.23
N HIS A 154 -19.81 -1.38 -0.04
CA HIS A 154 -20.29 -1.72 -1.38
C HIS A 154 -21.39 -0.72 -1.79
N LEU A 155 -21.01 0.31 -2.53
CA LEU A 155 -21.88 1.34 -3.10
C LEU A 155 -22.24 0.95 -4.54
N ARG A 156 -23.28 0.13 -4.71
CA ARG A 156 -23.75 -0.38 -6.02
C ARG A 156 -25.23 -0.15 -6.29
N ASP A 157 -25.95 0.42 -5.34
CA ASP A 157 -27.37 0.71 -5.43
C ASP A 157 -27.62 2.10 -4.85
N ARG A 158 -28.35 2.92 -5.60
CA ARG A 158 -28.68 4.30 -5.25
C ARG A 158 -29.56 4.43 -4.00
N ARG A 159 -30.14 3.33 -3.52
CA ARG A 159 -31.03 3.28 -2.36
C ARG A 159 -30.39 2.59 -1.16
N SER A 160 -29.39 1.75 -1.37
CA SER A 160 -28.77 0.97 -0.32
C SER A 160 -27.30 0.65 -0.62
N ALA A 161 -26.50 0.56 0.43
CA ALA A 161 -25.13 0.05 0.35
C ALA A 161 -24.97 -1.08 1.36
N SER A 162 -24.13 -2.08 1.10
CA SER A 162 -23.73 -3.01 2.15
C SER A 162 -22.37 -2.64 2.69
N TRP A 163 -22.09 -3.05 3.94
CA TRP A 163 -20.77 -2.88 4.52
C TRP A 163 -20.34 -4.14 5.26
N GLU A 164 -19.04 -4.38 5.28
CA GLU A 164 -18.39 -5.44 6.04
C GLU A 164 -17.20 -4.88 6.81
N MET A 165 -17.04 -5.32 8.05
CA MET A 165 -15.95 -4.90 8.92
C MET A 165 -15.30 -6.10 9.57
N LEU A 166 -13.98 -6.16 9.51
CA LEU A 166 -13.18 -7.22 10.11
C LEU A 166 -12.02 -6.60 10.89
N ARG A 167 -11.90 -6.92 12.18
CA ARG A 167 -10.69 -6.64 12.96
C ARG A 167 -9.87 -7.91 13.16
N THR A 168 -8.59 -7.83 12.82
CA THR A 168 -7.58 -8.88 13.06
C THR A 168 -6.46 -8.35 13.95
N GLY A 169 -5.90 -9.18 14.83
CA GLY A 169 -4.83 -8.77 15.75
C GLY A 169 -5.31 -8.00 17.00
N GLY A 170 -4.36 -7.48 17.78
CA GLY A 170 -4.59 -6.70 19.00
C GLY A 170 -4.60 -7.51 20.30
N ALA A 171 -4.51 -6.79 21.43
CA ALA A 171 -4.44 -7.39 22.77
C ALA A 171 -5.69 -8.20 23.15
N LYS A 172 -6.85 -7.84 22.60
CA LYS A 172 -8.07 -8.63 22.70
C LYS A 172 -8.07 -9.63 21.53
N LEU A 173 -7.51 -10.82 21.75
CA LEU A 173 -7.37 -11.96 20.81
C LEU A 173 -8.66 -12.43 20.08
N ARG A 174 -9.78 -11.70 20.20
CA ARG A 174 -11.03 -11.97 19.47
C ARG A 174 -11.04 -11.16 18.18
N THR A 175 -11.07 -11.90 17.07
CA THR A 175 -11.49 -11.36 15.78
C THR A 175 -12.88 -10.75 15.93
N PHE A 176 -13.03 -9.52 15.47
CA PHE A 176 -14.35 -8.88 15.37
C PHE A 176 -14.79 -8.96 13.92
N ARG A 177 -16.04 -9.39 13.69
CA ARG A 177 -16.67 -9.33 12.39
C ARG A 177 -18.06 -8.73 12.55
N ALA A 178 -18.39 -7.77 11.70
CA ALA A 178 -19.73 -7.24 11.58
C ALA A 178 -20.03 -6.93 10.12
N SER A 179 -21.29 -6.95 9.75
CA SER A 179 -21.78 -6.49 8.47
C SER A 179 -23.17 -5.88 8.64
N GLY A 180 -23.60 -5.14 7.63
CA GLY A 180 -24.93 -4.52 7.63
C GLY A 180 -25.22 -3.82 6.32
N THR A 181 -26.28 -3.02 6.34
CA THR A 181 -26.74 -2.20 5.23
C THR A 181 -26.71 -0.73 5.64
N LEU A 182 -26.39 0.16 4.71
CA LEU A 182 -26.57 1.61 4.82
C LEU A 182 -27.78 2.00 3.99
N ALA A 183 -28.66 2.83 4.55
CA ALA A 183 -29.71 3.49 3.78
C ALA A 183 -29.10 4.68 3.04
N ILE A 184 -29.29 4.73 1.72
CA ILE A 184 -28.77 5.80 0.86
C ILE A 184 -29.94 6.68 0.45
N ASP A 185 -29.93 7.94 0.90
CA ASP A 185 -30.87 8.95 0.40
C ASP A 185 -30.47 9.31 -1.03
N SER A 186 -31.27 8.86 -2.00
CA SER A 186 -30.98 9.07 -3.42
C SER A 186 -30.91 10.54 -3.81
N ARG A 187 -31.68 11.43 -3.16
CA ARG A 187 -31.61 12.88 -3.46
C ARG A 187 -30.30 13.46 -2.98
N LYS A 188 -29.89 13.10 -1.76
CA LYS A 188 -28.59 13.52 -1.23
C LYS A 188 -27.43 12.95 -2.04
N LEU A 189 -27.55 11.71 -2.51
CA LEU A 189 -26.57 11.11 -3.42
C LEU A 189 -26.47 11.91 -4.73
N ASP A 190 -27.60 12.30 -5.33
CA ASP A 190 -27.61 13.16 -6.53
C ASP A 190 -26.92 14.51 -6.26
N ASP A 191 -27.23 15.17 -5.14
CA ASP A 191 -26.57 16.42 -4.75
C ASP A 191 -25.04 16.26 -4.60
N ILE A 192 -24.59 15.13 -4.04
CA ILE A 192 -23.16 14.81 -3.85
C ILE A 192 -22.47 14.50 -5.19
N LEU A 193 -23.14 13.80 -6.11
CA LEU A 193 -22.63 13.55 -7.46
C LEU A 193 -22.49 14.85 -8.24
N ASP A 194 -23.50 15.72 -8.16
CA ASP A 194 -23.48 17.05 -8.76
C ASP A 194 -22.35 17.91 -8.18
N GLU A 195 -22.17 17.91 -6.85
CA GLU A 195 -21.10 18.67 -6.19
C GLU A 195 -19.71 18.12 -6.55
N SER A 196 -19.57 16.80 -6.65
CA SER A 196 -18.32 16.15 -7.12
C SER A 196 -17.98 16.58 -8.55
N ALA A 197 -18.97 16.63 -9.44
CA ALA A 197 -18.79 17.08 -10.83
C ALA A 197 -18.47 18.59 -10.93
N ARG A 198 -19.11 19.42 -10.10
CA ARG A 198 -18.80 20.85 -10.01
C ARG A 198 -17.38 21.09 -9.50
N LEU A 199 -16.97 20.37 -8.48
CA LEU A 199 -15.63 20.52 -7.91
C LEU A 199 -14.54 20.17 -8.92
N ASP A 200 -14.75 19.11 -9.71
CA ASP A 200 -13.88 18.77 -10.84
C ASP A 200 -13.81 19.89 -11.90
N ALA A 201 -14.93 20.52 -12.23
CA ALA A 201 -14.95 21.69 -13.11
C ALA A 201 -14.23 22.90 -12.49
N GLU A 202 -14.42 23.17 -11.20
CA GLU A 202 -13.72 24.25 -10.47
C GLU A 202 -12.20 24.04 -10.49
N VAL A 203 -11.75 22.82 -10.21
CA VAL A 203 -10.34 22.39 -10.30
C VAL A 203 -9.78 22.62 -11.70
N SER A 204 -10.52 22.23 -12.73
CA SER A 204 -10.09 22.35 -14.13
C SER A 204 -9.87 23.82 -14.54
N LEU A 205 -10.62 24.74 -13.93
CA LEU A 205 -10.55 26.19 -14.10
C LEU A 205 -9.62 26.90 -13.09
N ASP A 206 -8.82 26.15 -12.32
CA ASP A 206 -7.95 26.68 -11.25
C ASP A 206 -8.70 27.57 -10.24
N SER A 207 -9.99 27.27 -10.02
CA SER A 207 -10.93 28.04 -9.20
C SER A 207 -11.41 27.30 -7.94
N PHE A 208 -10.71 26.22 -7.59
CA PHE A 208 -11.02 25.33 -6.47
C PHE A 208 -11.24 26.09 -5.15
N ARG A 209 -12.34 25.77 -4.46
CA ARG A 209 -12.68 26.35 -3.16
C ARG A 209 -12.63 25.28 -2.05
N PRO A 210 -11.80 25.45 -1.01
CA PRO A 210 -11.73 24.54 0.13
C PRO A 210 -13.08 24.31 0.83
N ARG A 211 -13.95 25.33 0.85
CA ARG A 211 -15.31 25.24 1.41
C ARG A 211 -16.20 24.25 0.66
N SER A 212 -16.10 24.18 -0.67
CA SER A 212 -16.84 23.20 -1.49
C SER A 212 -16.41 21.78 -1.11
N PHE A 213 -15.10 21.57 -0.95
CA PHE A 213 -14.56 20.28 -0.50
C PHE A 213 -14.98 19.91 0.94
N ALA A 214 -15.00 20.87 1.87
CA ALA A 214 -15.48 20.65 3.24
C ALA A 214 -16.99 20.33 3.29
N ARG A 215 -17.78 20.97 2.44
CA ARG A 215 -19.21 20.66 2.28
C ARG A 215 -19.40 19.24 1.74
N LEU A 216 -18.72 18.91 0.64
CA LEU A 216 -18.76 17.57 0.04
C LEU A 216 -18.37 16.47 1.05
N SER A 217 -17.33 16.73 1.85
CA SER A 217 -16.89 15.85 2.92
C SER A 217 -17.99 15.60 3.96
N ARG A 218 -18.66 16.67 4.41
CA ARG A 218 -19.78 16.58 5.35
C ARG A 218 -20.96 15.81 4.75
N ASP A 219 -21.33 16.14 3.52
CA ASP A 219 -22.45 15.50 2.84
C ASP A 219 -22.20 14.00 2.62
N LEU A 220 -20.97 13.60 2.27
CA LEU A 220 -20.54 12.20 2.18
C LEU A 220 -20.59 11.49 3.54
N SER A 221 -20.02 12.10 4.58
CA SER A 221 -20.05 11.54 5.94
C SER A 221 -21.48 11.37 6.42
N ASP A 222 -22.36 12.33 6.13
CA ASP A 222 -23.75 12.21 6.49
C ASP A 222 -24.47 11.11 5.71
N LEU A 223 -24.23 11.04 4.40
CA LEU A 223 -24.82 10.01 3.54
C LEU A 223 -24.46 8.61 4.05
N LEU A 224 -23.20 8.39 4.47
CA LEU A 224 -22.71 7.07 4.85
C LEU A 224 -22.87 6.72 6.33
N PHE A 225 -22.89 7.71 7.23
CA PHE A 225 -22.69 7.46 8.67
C PHE A 225 -23.69 8.14 9.61
N SER A 226 -24.47 9.14 9.18
CA SER A 226 -25.37 9.89 10.09
C SER A 226 -26.82 10.00 9.60
N GLY A 227 -27.10 9.80 8.31
CA GLY A 227 -28.40 10.07 7.69
C GLY A 227 -29.54 9.10 8.08
N ALA A 228 -29.22 7.93 8.63
CA ALA A 228 -30.18 6.93 9.06
C ALA A 228 -29.69 6.13 10.28
N ALA A 229 -30.61 5.47 11.00
CA ALA A 229 -30.27 4.68 12.18
C ALA A 229 -29.25 3.57 11.88
N ASP A 230 -29.41 2.86 10.76
CA ASP A 230 -28.48 1.81 10.32
C ASP A 230 -27.08 2.38 10.01
N ASN A 231 -27.02 3.58 9.44
CA ASN A 231 -25.78 4.27 9.13
C ASN A 231 -25.04 4.67 10.42
N ALA A 232 -25.77 5.14 11.42
CA ALA A 232 -25.24 5.48 12.74
C ALA A 232 -24.71 4.25 13.50
N ASP A 233 -25.35 3.09 13.35
CA ASP A 233 -24.85 1.82 13.91
C ASP A 233 -23.53 1.39 13.25
N CYS A 234 -23.43 1.49 11.92
CA CYS A 234 -22.17 1.25 11.19
C CYS A 234 -21.06 2.15 11.73
N TRP A 235 -21.32 3.45 11.84
CA TRP A 235 -20.36 4.42 12.38
C TRP A 235 -19.96 4.10 13.82
N SER A 236 -20.92 3.83 14.70
CA SER A 236 -20.65 3.48 16.10
C SER A 236 -19.73 2.25 16.22
N LYS A 237 -19.98 1.21 15.42
CA LYS A 237 -19.13 0.02 15.35
C LYS A 237 -17.74 0.37 14.82
N PHE A 238 -17.67 1.18 13.76
CA PHE A 238 -16.41 1.58 13.13
C PHE A 238 -15.54 2.40 14.08
N SER A 239 -16.07 3.46 14.68
CA SER A 239 -15.34 4.32 15.63
C SER A 239 -14.82 3.50 16.81
N ARG A 240 -15.65 2.63 17.39
CA ARG A 240 -15.22 1.75 18.49
C ARG A 240 -14.06 0.84 18.06
N GLN A 241 -14.16 0.20 16.90
CA GLN A 241 -13.09 -0.71 16.44
C GLN A 241 -11.81 0.05 16.08
N ARG A 242 -11.92 1.23 15.47
CA ARG A 242 -10.80 2.14 15.19
C ARG A 242 -10.07 2.53 16.48
N ASP A 243 -10.81 2.96 17.50
CA ASP A 243 -10.22 3.39 18.77
C ASP A 243 -9.55 2.21 19.49
N GLU A 244 -10.18 1.03 19.48
CA GLU A 244 -9.58 -0.21 20.00
C GLU A 244 -8.34 -0.67 19.20
N ALA A 245 -8.23 -0.28 17.93
CA ALA A 245 -7.10 -0.61 17.06
C ALA A 245 -5.93 0.36 17.19
N GLY A 246 -6.11 1.51 17.86
CA GLY A 246 -5.07 2.54 18.02
C GLY A 246 -5.20 3.71 17.04
N GLY A 247 -6.36 3.89 16.41
CA GLY A 247 -6.65 5.04 15.54
C GLY A 247 -6.63 4.73 14.04
N MET A 248 -6.70 5.78 13.22
CA MET A 248 -6.86 5.67 11.76
C MET A 248 -5.71 4.96 11.04
N GLY A 249 -4.47 5.08 11.54
CA GLY A 249 -3.29 4.41 10.95
C GLY A 249 -3.37 2.88 10.93
N HIS A 250 -4.31 2.32 11.68
CA HIS A 250 -4.57 0.89 11.79
C HIS A 250 -5.80 0.43 11.00
N MET A 251 -6.39 1.32 10.22
CA MET A 251 -7.56 1.04 9.40
C MET A 251 -7.14 0.66 7.99
N ARG A 252 -7.97 -0.11 7.28
CA ARG A 252 -7.91 -0.25 5.82
C ARG A 252 -9.32 -0.07 5.30
N VAL A 253 -9.53 0.92 4.45
CA VAL A 253 -10.85 1.25 3.92
C VAL A 253 -10.85 0.94 2.44
N ARG A 254 -11.79 0.11 2.00
CA ARG A 254 -12.01 -0.16 0.59
C ARG A 254 -13.46 0.09 0.21
N VAL A 255 -13.66 0.61 -0.99
CA VAL A 255 -15.01 0.95 -1.45
C VAL A 255 -15.21 0.41 -2.85
N THR A 256 -16.24 -0.43 -3.04
CA THR A 256 -16.65 -0.85 -4.37
C THR A 256 -17.74 0.07 -4.88
N LEU A 257 -17.53 0.62 -6.08
CA LEU A 257 -18.45 1.51 -6.78
C LEU A 257 -18.99 0.81 -8.04
N ASP A 258 -20.17 1.21 -8.48
CA ASP A 258 -20.65 0.97 -9.85
C ASP A 258 -20.27 2.13 -10.79
N ASP A 259 -20.72 2.07 -12.05
CA ASP A 259 -20.40 3.10 -13.05
C ASP A 259 -21.05 4.45 -12.76
N GLU A 260 -22.23 4.45 -12.14
CA GLU A 260 -22.96 5.68 -11.82
C GLU A 260 -22.31 6.41 -10.63
N MET A 261 -21.78 5.64 -9.68
CA MET A 261 -21.14 6.13 -8.46
C MET A 261 -19.64 6.36 -8.63
N HIS A 262 -19.08 6.02 -9.79
CA HIS A 262 -17.63 6.15 -10.03
C HIS A 262 -17.13 7.59 -9.91
N THR A 263 -17.96 8.60 -10.16
CA THR A 263 -17.54 10.00 -9.99
C THR A 263 -17.59 10.48 -8.54
N LEU A 264 -18.08 9.68 -7.58
CA LEU A 264 -18.06 10.05 -6.16
C LEU A 264 -16.64 10.28 -5.67
N MET A 265 -16.43 11.42 -5.03
CA MET A 265 -15.15 11.79 -4.42
C MET A 265 -15.03 11.24 -3.00
N LEU A 266 -14.95 9.92 -2.86
CA LEU A 266 -14.78 9.25 -1.57
C LEU A 266 -13.49 9.69 -0.86
N GLU A 267 -12.51 10.17 -1.64
CA GLU A 267 -11.27 10.77 -1.18
C GLU A 267 -11.49 11.99 -0.26
N ALA A 268 -12.67 12.61 -0.32
CA ALA A 268 -13.09 13.69 0.57
C ALA A 268 -13.60 13.23 1.95
N LEU A 269 -13.74 11.92 2.18
CA LEU A 269 -14.29 11.39 3.42
C LEU A 269 -13.44 11.76 4.64
N ARG A 270 -14.09 12.28 5.67
CA ARG A 270 -13.47 12.70 6.94
C ARG A 270 -14.13 12.03 8.12
N ASP A 271 -13.41 12.03 9.24
CA ASP A 271 -14.02 11.77 10.52
C ASP A 271 -15.14 12.81 10.79
N PRO A 272 -16.40 12.40 10.95
CA PRO A 272 -17.51 13.28 11.31
C PRO A 272 -17.25 14.11 12.59
N SER A 273 -16.37 13.63 13.48
CA SER A 273 -16.01 14.31 14.72
C SER A 273 -14.88 15.34 14.58
N SER A 274 -14.23 15.44 13.41
CA SER A 274 -13.15 16.39 13.18
C SER A 274 -13.52 17.52 12.21
N ALA A 275 -13.04 18.73 12.53
CA ALA A 275 -13.11 19.90 11.66
C ALA A 275 -11.87 20.05 10.76
N SER A 276 -10.77 19.33 11.02
CA SER A 276 -9.50 19.54 10.32
C SER A 276 -9.42 18.79 8.99
N LEU A 277 -8.84 19.44 7.97
CA LEU A 277 -8.48 18.79 6.70
C LEU A 277 -7.41 17.69 6.89
N ALA A 278 -6.56 17.83 7.92
CA ALA A 278 -5.56 16.82 8.26
C ALA A 278 -6.19 15.47 8.67
N ASP A 279 -7.49 15.46 9.02
CA ASP A 279 -8.23 14.27 9.46
C ASP A 279 -9.05 13.63 8.33
N CYS A 280 -8.76 13.97 7.07
CA CYS A 280 -9.23 13.17 5.93
C CYS A 280 -8.73 11.73 6.08
N TRP A 281 -9.60 10.76 5.85
CA TRP A 281 -9.27 9.35 6.03
C TRP A 281 -8.11 8.94 5.14
N ILE A 282 -8.08 9.51 3.95
CA ILE A 282 -7.10 9.30 2.90
C ILE A 282 -5.64 9.62 3.29
N LEU A 283 -5.45 10.48 4.29
CA LEU A 283 -4.13 10.88 4.81
C LEU A 283 -3.68 9.99 5.98
N ASN A 284 -4.64 9.33 6.63
CA ASN A 284 -4.45 8.67 7.91
C ASN A 284 -4.69 7.16 7.86
N ALA A 285 -5.32 6.65 6.81
CA ALA A 285 -5.58 5.25 6.57
C ALA A 285 -5.39 4.90 5.08
N PRO A 286 -4.86 3.71 4.76
CA PRO A 286 -4.97 3.15 3.42
C PRO A 286 -6.43 3.12 2.96
N MET A 287 -6.73 3.93 1.94
CA MET A 287 -8.04 4.03 1.32
C MET A 287 -7.92 3.88 -0.19
N TYR A 288 -8.67 2.94 -0.76
CA TYR A 288 -8.65 2.65 -2.19
C TYR A 288 -10.02 2.17 -2.70
N ARG A 289 -10.22 2.31 -4.00
CA ARG A 289 -11.40 1.78 -4.68
C ARG A 289 -11.18 0.31 -5.00
N HIS A 290 -12.18 -0.52 -4.75
CA HIS A 290 -12.10 -1.95 -4.95
C HIS A 290 -12.82 -2.35 -6.23
N ALA A 291 -12.04 -2.84 -7.18
CA ALA A 291 -12.52 -3.46 -8.41
C ALA A 291 -12.84 -4.93 -8.16
N MET A 292 -13.88 -5.47 -8.78
CA MET A 292 -14.23 -6.87 -8.60
C MET A 292 -13.11 -7.78 -9.14
N PRO A 293 -12.50 -8.63 -8.29
CA PRO A 293 -11.43 -9.51 -8.74
C PRO A 293 -11.95 -10.54 -9.74
N ARG A 294 -11.14 -10.86 -10.77
CA ARG A 294 -11.32 -12.05 -11.61
C ARG A 294 -10.58 -13.28 -11.07
N GLY A 295 -9.79 -13.14 -10.00
CA GLY A 295 -9.05 -14.22 -9.35
C GLY A 295 -8.40 -13.75 -8.05
N ASN A 296 -7.80 -14.70 -7.30
CA ASN A 296 -7.14 -14.44 -6.01
C ASN A 296 -5.70 -13.92 -6.17
N GLU A 297 -5.42 -13.11 -7.18
CA GLU A 297 -4.04 -12.70 -7.49
C GLU A 297 -3.60 -11.53 -6.60
N PRO A 298 -2.57 -11.70 -5.75
CA PRO A 298 -2.03 -10.57 -5.01
C PRO A 298 -1.27 -9.63 -5.94
N LEU A 299 -1.32 -8.34 -5.60
CA LEU A 299 -0.60 -7.22 -6.22
C LEU A 299 0.91 -7.44 -6.44
N PHE A 300 1.50 -8.31 -5.62
CA PHE A 300 2.80 -8.93 -5.80
C PHE A 300 2.56 -10.43 -5.64
N ARG A 301 2.63 -11.16 -6.76
CA ARG A 301 2.20 -12.55 -6.98
C ARG A 301 2.52 -13.58 -5.88
N ASP A 302 3.56 -13.37 -5.08
CA ASP A 302 4.12 -14.38 -4.18
C ASP A 302 5.26 -13.80 -3.32
N ALA A 303 5.83 -14.62 -2.43
CA ALA A 303 7.00 -14.24 -1.64
C ALA A 303 8.22 -13.86 -2.50
N GLU A 304 8.30 -14.32 -3.76
CA GLU A 304 9.38 -14.02 -4.71
C GLU A 304 9.22 -12.66 -5.39
N SER A 305 8.01 -12.22 -5.73
CA SER A 305 7.74 -10.88 -6.25
C SER A 305 7.65 -9.86 -5.10
N ARG A 306 7.15 -10.29 -3.94
CA ARG A 306 7.15 -9.48 -2.72
C ARG A 306 8.55 -9.28 -2.15
N ASN A 307 9.51 -10.19 -2.32
CA ASN A 307 10.88 -9.98 -1.81
C ASN A 307 11.97 -9.94 -2.89
N GLY A 308 11.66 -10.31 -4.12
CA GLY A 308 12.60 -10.40 -5.22
C GLY A 308 12.47 -9.23 -6.21
N PRO A 309 13.10 -9.36 -7.38
CA PRO A 309 13.27 -8.27 -8.32
C PRO A 309 11.94 -7.88 -9.01
N ILE A 310 11.73 -6.58 -9.20
CA ILE A 310 10.60 -6.01 -9.94
C ILE A 310 11.10 -5.45 -11.27
N ASN A 311 10.59 -5.96 -12.38
CA ASN A 311 10.80 -5.37 -13.70
C ASN A 311 9.83 -4.21 -13.91
N ALA A 312 10.36 -3.05 -14.31
CA ALA A 312 9.61 -1.82 -14.46
C ALA A 312 9.83 -1.17 -15.83
N LEU A 313 8.73 -0.78 -16.48
CA LEU A 313 8.74 0.05 -17.68
C LEU A 313 8.27 1.46 -17.32
N VAL A 314 9.08 2.46 -17.65
CA VAL A 314 8.75 3.88 -17.53
C VAL A 314 8.53 4.44 -18.93
N VAL A 315 7.30 4.80 -19.26
CA VAL A 315 6.88 5.33 -20.57
C VAL A 315 6.78 6.83 -20.48
N GLN A 316 7.61 7.51 -21.26
CA GLN A 316 7.62 8.95 -21.42
C GLN A 316 6.88 9.31 -22.72
N ALA A 317 5.73 9.95 -22.61
CA ALA A 317 5.07 10.57 -23.76
C ALA A 317 5.88 11.78 -24.27
N ASP A 318 5.67 12.14 -25.53
CA ASP A 318 6.32 13.29 -26.14
C ASP A 318 5.95 14.61 -25.43
N PRO A 319 6.95 15.42 -25.05
CA PRO A 319 6.71 16.68 -24.36
C PRO A 319 6.23 17.81 -25.28
N GLU A 320 6.25 17.65 -26.61
CA GLU A 320 5.89 18.74 -27.53
C GLU A 320 4.38 19.04 -27.54
N PRO A 321 3.98 20.33 -27.62
CA PRO A 321 2.58 20.70 -27.80
C PRO A 321 2.06 20.23 -29.16
N GLY A 322 0.75 20.02 -29.27
CA GLY A 322 0.17 19.58 -30.54
C GLY A 322 -1.33 19.35 -30.51
N ASN A 323 -1.83 18.68 -31.55
CA ASN A 323 -3.26 18.49 -31.77
C ASN A 323 -3.57 17.03 -32.07
N ILE A 324 -4.55 16.46 -31.35
CA ILE A 324 -5.13 15.16 -31.68
C ILE A 324 -6.41 15.36 -32.50
N PRO A 325 -6.50 14.84 -33.73
CA PRO A 325 -7.72 14.92 -34.53
C PRO A 325 -8.81 14.01 -33.96
N LEU A 326 -10.02 14.55 -33.83
CA LEU A 326 -11.25 13.85 -33.39
C LEU A 326 -12.26 13.62 -34.52
N GLY A 327 -11.91 13.98 -35.75
CA GLY A 327 -12.78 13.95 -36.93
C GLY A 327 -12.33 15.02 -37.94
N GLU A 328 -13.13 15.25 -38.98
CA GLU A 328 -12.77 16.14 -40.09
C GLU A 328 -12.51 17.61 -39.65
N ASP A 329 -13.28 18.13 -38.68
CA ASP A 329 -13.19 19.55 -38.26
C ASP A 329 -12.89 19.76 -36.77
N ARG A 330 -12.57 18.70 -36.03
CA ARG A 330 -12.37 18.78 -34.57
C ARG A 330 -10.98 18.33 -34.17
N VAL A 331 -10.29 19.18 -33.42
CA VAL A 331 -8.99 18.87 -32.82
C VAL A 331 -9.02 19.11 -31.30
N LEU A 332 -8.28 18.30 -30.56
CA LEU A 332 -7.94 18.55 -29.17
C LEU A 332 -6.52 19.07 -29.10
N ALA A 333 -6.36 20.30 -28.61
CA ALA A 333 -5.05 20.89 -28.38
C ALA A 333 -4.49 20.42 -27.04
N PHE A 334 -3.19 20.13 -27.02
CA PHE A 334 -2.43 19.78 -25.83
C PHE A 334 -1.24 20.72 -25.69
N GLU A 335 -1.03 21.20 -24.47
CA GLU A 335 0.17 21.94 -24.09
C GLU A 335 1.36 20.98 -23.96
N GLY A 336 2.56 21.54 -24.04
CA GLY A 336 3.78 20.77 -23.85
C GLY A 336 3.93 20.29 -22.40
N LEU A 337 4.61 19.15 -22.21
CA LEU A 337 4.87 18.52 -20.91
C LEU A 337 6.36 18.58 -20.57
N PRO A 338 6.92 19.77 -20.24
CA PRO A 338 8.36 19.92 -20.00
C PRO A 338 8.88 19.07 -18.83
N HIS A 339 8.00 18.61 -17.93
CA HIS A 339 8.36 17.80 -16.78
C HIS A 339 8.44 16.29 -17.07
N ALA A 340 7.83 15.80 -18.16
CA ALA A 340 7.72 14.36 -18.42
C ALA A 340 9.09 13.68 -18.57
N ALA A 341 10.04 14.33 -19.24
CA ALA A 341 11.40 13.81 -19.41
C ALA A 341 12.16 13.72 -18.09
N ARG A 342 12.06 14.77 -17.25
CA ARG A 342 12.68 14.79 -15.91
C ARG A 342 12.08 13.70 -15.02
N GLU A 343 10.75 13.60 -15.01
CA GLU A 343 10.04 12.57 -14.27
C GLU A 343 10.49 11.16 -14.67
N ALA A 344 10.47 10.86 -15.97
CA ALA A 344 10.81 9.53 -16.46
C ALA A 344 12.25 9.15 -16.10
N ALA A 345 13.20 10.10 -16.23
CA ALA A 345 14.60 9.88 -15.88
C ALA A 345 14.81 9.66 -14.36
N GLU A 346 14.16 10.47 -13.51
CA GLU A 346 14.27 10.33 -12.06
C GLU A 346 13.63 9.02 -11.54
N LEU A 347 12.49 8.63 -12.10
CA LEU A 347 11.83 7.38 -11.74
C LEU A 347 12.61 6.17 -12.23
N GLU A 348 13.17 6.21 -13.44
CA GLU A 348 14.09 5.18 -13.93
C GLU A 348 15.28 5.01 -12.98
N ALA A 349 15.94 6.11 -12.59
CA ALA A 349 17.08 6.06 -11.66
C ALA A 349 16.69 5.58 -10.25
N LEU A 350 15.50 5.92 -9.76
CA LEU A 350 14.98 5.40 -8.49
C LEU A 350 14.74 3.89 -8.58
N LEU A 351 14.03 3.44 -9.61
CA LEU A 351 13.68 2.02 -9.78
C LEU A 351 14.94 1.17 -10.04
N GLN A 352 15.90 1.65 -10.84
CA GLN A 352 17.18 0.97 -11.05
C GLN A 352 17.93 0.72 -9.73
N ARG A 353 17.85 1.66 -8.78
CA ARG A 353 18.50 1.54 -7.47
C ARG A 353 17.79 0.57 -6.53
N HIS A 354 16.48 0.45 -6.60
CA HIS A 354 15.69 -0.19 -5.53
C HIS A 354 14.82 -1.38 -5.96
N ALA A 355 14.40 -1.46 -7.22
CA ALA A 355 13.49 -2.50 -7.71
C ALA A 355 14.18 -3.87 -7.83
N GLY A 356 15.50 -3.88 -8.08
CA GLY A 356 16.32 -5.09 -8.21
C GLY A 356 16.12 -5.89 -9.51
N GLY A 357 15.11 -5.56 -10.32
CA GLY A 357 14.84 -6.17 -11.62
C GLY A 357 15.25 -5.31 -12.81
N SER A 358 14.78 -5.69 -13.99
CA SER A 358 15.04 -4.95 -15.23
C SER A 358 14.21 -3.67 -15.26
N VAL A 359 14.86 -2.53 -15.37
CA VAL A 359 14.20 -1.23 -15.49
C VAL A 359 14.52 -0.63 -16.85
N ARG A 360 13.50 -0.16 -17.56
CA ARG A 360 13.65 0.48 -18.87
C ARG A 360 12.82 1.74 -18.97
N ARG A 361 13.40 2.82 -19.46
CA ARG A 361 12.68 3.98 -19.98
C ARG A 361 12.42 3.84 -21.48
N LEU A 362 11.20 4.17 -21.92
CA LEU A 362 10.80 4.30 -23.31
C LEU A 362 10.43 5.75 -23.58
N ASP A 363 11.22 6.43 -24.42
CA ASP A 363 10.95 7.79 -24.89
C ASP A 363 10.19 7.77 -26.20
N LEU A 364 8.93 8.19 -26.20
CA LEU A 364 8.07 8.22 -27.39
C LEU A 364 8.23 9.51 -28.22
N GLY A 365 8.93 10.52 -27.68
CA GLY A 365 9.22 11.78 -28.37
C GLY A 365 10.52 11.77 -29.17
N ASP A 366 11.31 10.69 -29.08
CA ASP A 366 12.58 10.57 -29.79
C ASP A 366 12.44 10.57 -31.33
N ALA A 367 13.59 10.57 -32.02
CA ALA A 367 13.66 10.66 -33.48
C ALA A 367 13.31 9.34 -34.20
N ASP A 368 12.82 8.32 -33.49
CA ASP A 368 12.45 7.03 -34.08
C ASP A 368 11.29 7.23 -35.08
N PRO A 369 11.44 6.76 -36.33
CA PRO A 369 10.40 6.91 -37.36
C PRO A 369 9.17 6.01 -37.13
N ALA A 370 9.26 4.98 -36.28
CA ALA A 370 8.14 4.06 -36.05
C ALA A 370 6.98 4.74 -35.28
N PRO A 371 5.71 4.39 -35.58
CA PRO A 371 4.56 4.95 -34.87
C PRO A 371 4.65 4.72 -33.35
N PRO A 372 4.42 5.74 -32.50
CA PRO A 372 4.56 5.63 -31.05
C PRO A 372 3.73 4.50 -30.42
N ALA A 373 2.52 4.27 -30.93
CA ALA A 373 1.65 3.19 -30.47
C ALA A 373 2.25 1.82 -30.76
N GLU A 374 2.83 1.62 -31.94
CA GLU A 374 3.47 0.35 -32.32
C GLU A 374 4.72 0.11 -31.48
N ARG A 375 5.51 1.17 -31.23
CA ARG A 375 6.69 1.10 -30.36
C ARG A 375 6.33 0.70 -28.93
N LEU A 376 5.32 1.35 -28.34
CA LEU A 376 4.85 1.02 -26.99
C LEU A 376 4.35 -0.44 -26.92
N LEU A 377 3.51 -0.86 -27.87
CA LEU A 377 2.99 -2.23 -27.90
C LEU A 377 4.10 -3.26 -28.09
N LYS A 378 5.09 -2.99 -28.95
CA LYS A 378 6.26 -3.84 -29.14
C LYS A 378 7.07 -3.99 -27.85
N VAL A 379 7.29 -2.91 -27.10
CA VAL A 379 8.02 -2.99 -25.83
C VAL A 379 7.25 -3.76 -24.75
N LEU A 380 5.92 -3.62 -24.73
CA LEU A 380 5.05 -4.34 -23.79
C LEU A 380 4.90 -5.83 -24.10
N LEU A 381 4.92 -6.21 -25.38
CA LEU A 381 4.63 -7.58 -25.83
C LEU A 381 5.89 -8.36 -26.21
N ASP A 382 6.71 -7.80 -27.09
CA ASP A 382 7.79 -8.52 -27.76
C ASP A 382 9.13 -8.37 -27.02
N GLU A 383 9.35 -7.22 -26.37
CA GLU A 383 10.58 -6.90 -25.65
C GLU A 383 10.41 -7.00 -24.12
N ALA A 384 9.31 -7.60 -23.66
CA ALA A 384 9.07 -7.82 -22.24
C ALA A 384 10.04 -8.86 -21.67
N PRO A 385 10.52 -8.69 -20.42
CA PRO A 385 11.26 -9.73 -19.72
C PRO A 385 10.45 -11.04 -19.62
N PRO A 386 11.09 -12.20 -19.38
CA PRO A 386 10.38 -13.48 -19.26
C PRO A 386 9.23 -13.46 -18.25
N GLN A 387 9.41 -12.77 -17.12
CA GLN A 387 8.38 -12.59 -16.08
C GLN A 387 7.36 -11.50 -16.40
N GLY A 388 7.51 -10.79 -17.52
CA GLY A 388 6.75 -9.60 -17.91
C GLY A 388 7.23 -8.33 -17.19
N TRP A 389 6.61 -7.21 -17.55
CA TRP A 389 6.68 -5.95 -16.82
C TRP A 389 5.71 -6.02 -15.64
N GLN A 390 6.20 -6.20 -14.40
CA GLN A 390 5.30 -6.18 -13.23
C GLN A 390 4.78 -4.77 -12.96
N LEU A 391 5.61 -3.75 -13.26
CA LEU A 391 5.28 -2.35 -13.06
C LEU A 391 5.35 -1.59 -14.39
N VAL A 392 4.31 -0.83 -14.69
CA VAL A 392 4.32 0.12 -15.81
C VAL A 392 3.93 1.50 -15.28
N HIS A 393 4.77 2.49 -15.55
CA HIS A 393 4.51 3.89 -15.27
C HIS A 393 4.38 4.64 -16.59
N PHE A 394 3.34 5.46 -16.74
CA PHE A 394 3.14 6.33 -17.90
C PHE A 394 3.09 7.78 -17.42
N CYS A 395 3.94 8.65 -17.96
CA CYS A 395 3.88 10.10 -17.77
C CYS A 395 3.50 10.76 -19.10
N GLY A 396 2.37 11.48 -19.11
CA GLY A 396 1.81 12.05 -20.34
C GLY A 396 0.42 12.63 -20.18
N HIS A 397 -0.25 12.91 -21.30
CA HIS A 397 -1.66 13.32 -21.31
C HIS A 397 -2.60 12.12 -21.49
N ALA A 398 -3.82 12.25 -20.99
CA ALA A 398 -4.92 11.35 -21.26
C ALA A 398 -6.17 12.17 -21.63
N PHE A 399 -7.03 11.62 -22.48
CA PHE A 399 -8.31 12.24 -22.80
C PHE A 399 -9.40 11.20 -23.05
N THR A 400 -10.64 11.65 -22.97
CA THR A 400 -11.80 10.86 -23.38
C THR A 400 -12.62 11.67 -24.37
N ALA A 401 -12.79 11.15 -25.59
CA ALA A 401 -13.58 11.81 -26.62
C ALA A 401 -14.31 10.79 -27.51
N ARG A 402 -15.55 11.08 -27.89
CA ARG A 402 -16.27 10.27 -28.88
C ARG A 402 -15.74 10.59 -30.29
N PRO A 403 -15.56 9.58 -31.18
CA PRO A 403 -15.88 8.16 -30.98
C PRO A 403 -14.73 7.31 -30.39
N LEU A 404 -13.55 7.89 -30.18
CA LEU A 404 -12.33 7.18 -29.78
C LEU A 404 -12.40 6.52 -28.40
N GLY A 405 -13.29 7.02 -27.53
CA GLY A 405 -13.32 6.67 -26.12
C GLY A 405 -12.13 7.27 -25.40
N ALA A 406 -11.62 6.56 -24.40
CA ALA A 406 -10.47 7.00 -23.64
C ALA A 406 -9.15 6.58 -24.25
N CYS A 407 -8.20 7.52 -24.28
CA CYS A 407 -6.92 7.38 -24.93
C CYS A 407 -5.79 7.99 -24.08
N LEU A 408 -4.60 7.39 -24.20
CA LEU A 408 -3.33 8.02 -23.80
C LEU A 408 -2.77 8.78 -25.00
N VAL A 409 -2.31 10.01 -24.77
CA VAL A 409 -1.58 10.79 -25.78
C VAL A 409 -0.13 10.34 -25.75
N LEU A 410 0.34 9.78 -26.87
CA LEU A 410 1.71 9.33 -27.01
C LEU A 410 2.58 10.42 -27.66
N ARG A 411 2.01 11.13 -28.64
CA ARG A 411 2.62 12.24 -29.39
C ARG A 411 1.57 13.23 -29.88
N ALA A 412 1.47 14.40 -29.24
CA ALA A 412 0.47 15.40 -29.64
C ALA A 412 0.79 16.05 -30.99
N ASP A 413 2.06 16.33 -31.27
CA ASP A 413 2.57 16.97 -32.49
C ASP A 413 2.20 16.21 -33.78
N ARG A 414 2.06 14.88 -33.68
CA ARG A 414 1.80 13.96 -34.79
C ARG A 414 0.45 13.25 -34.70
N GLY A 415 -0.46 13.67 -33.81
CA GLY A 415 -1.77 13.04 -33.66
C GLY A 415 -1.73 11.63 -33.06
N GLY A 416 -0.63 11.25 -32.40
CA GLY A 416 -0.41 9.92 -31.84
C GLY A 416 -1.16 9.71 -30.52
N ALA A 417 -2.24 8.93 -30.55
CA ALA A 417 -2.99 8.50 -29.38
C ALA A 417 -3.20 6.97 -29.37
N LEU A 418 -3.23 6.38 -28.17
CA LEU A 418 -3.49 4.95 -27.98
C LEU A 418 -4.77 4.74 -27.17
N PRO A 419 -5.80 4.10 -27.76
CA PRO A 419 -6.99 3.71 -27.01
C PRO A 419 -6.65 2.78 -25.84
N VAL A 420 -7.22 3.06 -24.66
CA VAL A 420 -6.93 2.33 -23.42
C VAL A 420 -7.21 0.83 -23.55
N HIS A 421 -8.26 0.44 -24.27
CA HIS A 421 -8.59 -0.99 -24.44
C HIS A 421 -7.48 -1.77 -25.19
N ARG A 422 -6.76 -1.11 -26.11
CA ARG A 422 -5.61 -1.72 -26.80
C ARG A 422 -4.42 -1.84 -25.86
N LEU A 423 -4.19 -0.83 -25.02
CA LEU A 423 -3.16 -0.88 -23.97
C LEU A 423 -3.44 -2.01 -22.98
N ALA A 424 -4.68 -2.10 -22.47
CA ALA A 424 -5.08 -3.12 -21.50
C ALA A 424 -4.73 -4.54 -21.97
N SER A 425 -4.98 -4.83 -23.25
CA SER A 425 -4.66 -6.13 -23.86
C SER A 425 -3.16 -6.45 -23.85
N ALA A 426 -2.29 -5.43 -23.88
CA ALA A 426 -0.84 -5.57 -23.83
C ALA A 426 -0.28 -5.66 -22.40
N LEU A 427 -1.11 -5.42 -21.38
CA LEU A 427 -0.72 -5.39 -19.97
C LEU A 427 -1.05 -6.68 -19.20
N ALA A 428 -1.33 -7.80 -19.88
CA ALA A 428 -1.81 -9.04 -19.27
C ALA A 428 -0.88 -9.67 -18.20
N ARG A 429 0.38 -9.23 -18.09
CA ARG A 429 1.34 -9.66 -17.04
C ARG A 429 1.72 -8.56 -16.07
N THR A 430 1.13 -7.37 -16.22
CA THR A 430 1.37 -6.22 -15.38
C THR A 430 0.57 -6.31 -14.10
N GLN A 431 1.25 -6.11 -12.97
CA GLN A 431 0.66 -6.18 -11.64
C GLN A 431 0.20 -4.80 -11.17
N PHE A 432 0.94 -3.77 -11.56
CA PHE A 432 0.65 -2.38 -11.21
C PHE A 432 0.89 -1.45 -12.39
N LEU A 433 -0.14 -0.67 -12.73
CA LEU A 433 -0.09 0.41 -13.70
C LEU A 433 -0.26 1.76 -12.99
N PHE A 434 0.66 2.69 -13.23
CA PHE A 434 0.51 4.08 -12.80
C PHE A 434 0.35 4.97 -14.04
N LEU A 435 -0.86 5.49 -14.25
CA LEU A 435 -1.18 6.50 -15.25
C LEU A 435 -1.03 7.90 -14.66
N ASN A 436 0.18 8.45 -14.73
CA ASN A 436 0.46 9.83 -14.34
C ASN A 436 0.02 10.81 -15.43
N ALA A 437 -1.31 10.98 -15.52
CA ALA A 437 -1.99 11.83 -16.48
C ALA A 437 -3.31 12.35 -15.88
N CYS A 438 -3.69 13.59 -16.21
CA CYS A 438 -4.95 14.19 -15.75
C CYS A 438 -6.17 13.36 -16.18
N HIS A 439 -7.17 13.23 -15.31
CA HIS A 439 -8.41 12.47 -15.54
C HIS A 439 -8.21 11.01 -15.99
N SER A 440 -7.04 10.40 -15.76
CA SER A 440 -6.73 9.03 -16.20
C SER A 440 -7.60 7.96 -15.54
N THR A 441 -8.26 8.27 -14.42
CA THR A 441 -9.22 7.36 -13.76
C THR A 441 -10.65 7.84 -13.84
N ARG A 442 -10.96 8.93 -14.54
CA ARG A 442 -12.30 9.54 -14.53
C ARG A 442 -13.35 8.68 -15.25
N ASP A 443 -12.99 8.10 -16.40
CA ASP A 443 -13.93 7.33 -17.20
C ASP A 443 -14.06 5.90 -16.64
N PRO A 444 -15.27 5.46 -16.21
CA PRO A 444 -15.46 4.12 -15.65
C PRO A 444 -15.14 3.01 -16.66
N SER A 445 -15.24 3.27 -17.98
CA SER A 445 -14.87 2.31 -19.01
C SER A 445 -13.36 2.07 -19.10
N VAL A 446 -12.55 3.11 -18.80
CA VAL A 446 -11.08 3.01 -18.67
C VAL A 446 -10.72 2.09 -17.54
N LEU A 447 -11.36 2.33 -16.39
CA LEU A 447 -11.14 1.52 -15.20
C LEU A 447 -11.55 0.08 -15.46
N ARG A 448 -12.73 -0.20 -15.98
CA ARG A 448 -13.13 -1.59 -16.27
C ARG A 448 -12.20 -2.28 -17.26
N ALA A 449 -11.74 -1.59 -18.30
CA ALA A 449 -10.82 -2.17 -19.28
C ALA A 449 -9.47 -2.51 -18.65
N LEU A 450 -8.95 -1.64 -17.79
CA LEU A 450 -7.67 -1.82 -17.12
C LEU A 450 -7.75 -2.78 -15.93
N GLU A 451 -8.80 -2.69 -15.12
CA GLU A 451 -9.11 -3.59 -14.01
C GLU A 451 -9.21 -5.03 -14.49
N GLN A 452 -9.78 -5.29 -15.67
CA GLN A 452 -9.85 -6.66 -16.19
C GLN A 452 -8.49 -7.29 -16.48
N GLN A 453 -7.40 -6.52 -16.51
CA GLN A 453 -6.06 -6.97 -16.93
C GLN A 453 -4.96 -6.66 -15.90
N VAL A 454 -5.12 -5.62 -15.09
CA VAL A 454 -4.12 -5.14 -14.14
C VAL A 454 -4.72 -5.12 -12.73
N PRO A 455 -4.15 -5.89 -11.76
CA PRO A 455 -4.64 -5.97 -10.39
C PRO A 455 -4.67 -4.64 -9.62
N ALA A 456 -3.79 -3.70 -9.99
CA ALA A 456 -3.64 -2.42 -9.34
C ALA A 456 -3.45 -1.29 -10.35
N LEU A 457 -4.25 -0.24 -10.21
CA LEU A 457 -4.17 0.95 -11.02
C LEU A 457 -4.08 2.19 -10.13
N LEU A 458 -3.13 3.07 -10.43
CA LEU A 458 -3.05 4.41 -9.86
C LEU A 458 -3.18 5.43 -10.98
N GLY A 459 -3.98 6.46 -10.78
CA GLY A 459 -4.09 7.58 -11.71
C GLY A 459 -4.79 8.78 -11.05
N TYR A 460 -5.39 9.68 -11.82
CA TYR A 460 -5.97 10.92 -11.31
C TYR A 460 -7.43 11.09 -11.74
N GLN A 461 -8.27 11.51 -10.79
CA GLN A 461 -9.69 11.75 -11.05
C GLN A 461 -9.91 13.09 -11.78
N TRP A 462 -9.10 14.10 -11.47
CA TRP A 462 -9.20 15.46 -12.03
C TRP A 462 -7.86 16.02 -12.51
N LYS A 463 -7.89 17.26 -13.03
CA LYS A 463 -6.70 18.00 -13.45
C LYS A 463 -5.73 18.20 -12.28
N VAL A 464 -4.47 17.84 -12.49
CA VAL A 464 -3.39 18.02 -11.52
C VAL A 464 -2.28 18.86 -12.16
N ARG A 465 -1.60 19.70 -11.38
CA ARG A 465 -0.43 20.43 -11.86
C ARG A 465 0.73 19.46 -12.08
N ASP A 466 1.42 19.59 -13.20
CA ASP A 466 2.50 18.68 -13.61
C ASP A 466 3.56 18.50 -12.53
N GLU A 467 4.01 19.59 -11.89
CA GLU A 467 5.04 19.51 -10.85
C GLU A 467 4.55 18.73 -9.62
N ARG A 468 3.26 18.84 -9.30
CA ARG A 468 2.65 18.11 -8.19
C ARG A 468 2.44 16.64 -8.52
N ALA A 469 2.01 16.35 -9.75
CA ALA A 469 1.85 14.99 -10.24
C ALA A 469 3.18 14.23 -10.21
N PHE A 470 4.23 14.86 -10.75
CA PHE A 470 5.60 14.36 -10.70
C PHE A 470 6.09 14.19 -9.26
N ASN A 471 5.91 15.19 -8.40
CA ASN A 471 6.35 15.13 -7.01
C ASN A 471 5.65 13.98 -6.24
N PHE A 472 4.35 13.81 -6.47
CA PHE A 472 3.59 12.71 -5.89
C PHE A 472 4.13 11.35 -6.35
N ALA A 473 4.40 11.17 -7.65
CA ALA A 473 4.99 9.94 -8.17
C ALA A 473 6.35 9.64 -7.51
N ARG A 474 7.21 10.65 -7.37
CA ARG A 474 8.50 10.53 -6.67
C ARG A 474 8.30 10.08 -5.21
N LEU A 475 7.44 10.73 -4.45
CA LEU A 475 7.15 10.38 -3.05
C LEU A 475 6.59 8.96 -2.92
N PHE A 476 5.71 8.58 -3.84
CA PHE A 476 5.10 7.25 -3.89
C PHE A 476 6.12 6.14 -4.14
N TYR A 477 6.96 6.26 -5.17
CA TYR A 477 7.97 5.24 -5.46
C TYR A 477 9.03 5.14 -4.37
N ARG A 478 9.40 6.24 -3.73
CA ARG A 478 10.27 6.21 -2.53
C ARG A 478 9.61 5.43 -1.40
N ALA A 479 8.35 5.76 -1.07
CA ALA A 479 7.60 5.07 -0.03
C ALA A 479 7.42 3.57 -0.33
N LEU A 480 7.33 3.18 -1.61
CA LEU A 480 7.13 1.80 -2.04
C LEU A 480 8.43 0.98 -2.06
N PHE A 481 9.56 1.57 -2.46
CA PHE A 481 10.80 0.83 -2.74
C PHE A 481 12.01 1.15 -1.85
N GLU A 482 12.02 2.25 -1.08
CA GLU A 482 13.13 2.52 -0.17
C GLU A 482 13.09 1.56 1.03
N ARG A 483 14.20 0.84 1.25
CA ARG A 483 14.34 -0.05 2.41
C ARG A 483 14.28 0.78 3.70
N GLY A 484 13.55 0.27 4.70
CA GLY A 484 13.31 0.97 5.96
C GLY A 484 12.10 1.92 5.93
N ALA A 485 11.48 2.15 4.78
CA ALA A 485 10.17 2.78 4.73
C ALA A 485 9.12 1.89 5.43
N PRO A 486 8.27 2.42 6.34
CA PRO A 486 7.19 1.64 6.97
C PRO A 486 6.19 1.02 5.97
N SER A 487 6.15 1.58 4.76
CA SER A 487 5.28 1.18 3.64
C SER A 487 5.98 0.33 2.59
N TYR A 488 7.22 -0.13 2.83
CA TYR A 488 8.03 -0.86 1.87
C TYR A 488 7.27 -2.06 1.29
N ARG A 489 7.04 -2.03 -0.02
CA ARG A 489 6.31 -3.04 -0.81
C ARG A 489 4.83 -3.25 -0.42
N TYR A 490 4.17 -2.25 0.15
CA TYR A 490 2.72 -2.23 0.35
C TYR A 490 2.12 -1.02 -0.39
N LEU A 491 1.44 -1.27 -1.51
CA LEU A 491 0.96 -0.22 -2.41
C LEU A 491 -0.02 0.74 -1.73
N GLU A 492 -0.98 0.23 -0.96
CA GLU A 492 -1.99 1.05 -0.28
C GLU A 492 -1.40 1.94 0.82
N TYR A 493 -0.34 1.48 1.50
CA TYR A 493 0.38 2.27 2.49
C TYR A 493 1.36 3.26 1.87
N ALA A 494 2.05 2.86 0.79
CA ALA A 494 2.91 3.76 0.04
C ALA A 494 2.08 4.91 -0.55
N PHE A 495 0.88 4.60 -1.04
CA PHE A 495 -0.09 5.55 -1.55
C PHE A 495 -0.56 6.54 -0.48
N MET A 496 -1.05 6.05 0.66
CA MET A 496 -1.43 6.89 1.80
C MET A 496 -0.26 7.79 2.24
N ARG A 497 0.95 7.22 2.38
CA ARG A 497 2.13 7.97 2.82
C ARG A 497 2.54 9.05 1.82
N ALA A 498 2.51 8.75 0.52
CA ALA A 498 2.81 9.73 -0.51
C ALA A 498 1.84 10.91 -0.49
N ARG A 499 0.54 10.65 -0.29
CA ARG A 499 -0.46 11.71 -0.15
C ARG A 499 -0.22 12.56 1.08
N ARG A 500 0.09 11.93 2.22
CA ARG A 500 0.41 12.64 3.46
C ARG A 500 1.64 13.54 3.32
N LEU A 501 2.71 13.04 2.71
CA LEU A 501 3.91 13.84 2.45
C LEU A 501 3.62 14.99 1.47
N ALA A 502 2.87 14.74 0.40
CA ALA A 502 2.48 15.78 -0.55
C ALA A 502 1.59 16.86 0.11
N TYR A 503 0.69 16.45 1.00
CA TYR A 503 -0.13 17.36 1.81
C TYR A 503 0.74 18.22 2.75
N GLU A 504 1.64 17.59 3.51
CA GLU A 504 2.54 18.29 4.43
C GLU A 504 3.45 19.29 3.69
N GLU A 505 4.00 18.91 2.53
CA GLU A 505 4.76 19.81 1.65
C GLU A 505 3.91 20.99 1.16
N ALA A 506 2.69 20.74 0.69
CA ALA A 506 1.77 21.79 0.24
C ALA A 506 1.42 22.77 1.37
N VAL A 507 1.16 22.27 2.59
CA VAL A 507 0.89 23.08 3.78
C VAL A 507 2.11 23.93 4.18
N ASN A 508 3.31 23.35 4.14
CA ASN A 508 4.55 24.08 4.48
C ASN A 508 4.86 25.19 3.47
N GLU A 509 4.69 24.92 2.16
CA GLU A 509 4.85 25.94 1.12
C GLU A 509 3.83 27.07 1.26
N ALA A 510 2.58 26.71 1.53
CA ALA A 510 1.49 27.62 1.85
C ALA A 510 1.89 28.56 2.99
N GLN A 511 2.25 28.02 4.16
CA GLN A 511 2.67 28.79 5.33
C GLN A 511 3.86 29.70 5.04
N THR A 512 4.82 29.22 4.26
CA THR A 512 6.00 30.01 3.87
C THR A 512 5.63 31.24 3.04
N ARG A 513 4.66 31.11 2.10
CA ARG A 513 4.16 32.26 1.32
C ARG A 513 3.44 33.28 2.20
N LEU A 514 2.60 32.81 3.14
CA LEU A 514 1.88 33.71 4.06
C LEU A 514 2.81 34.53 4.95
N LEU A 515 3.86 33.90 5.47
CA LEU A 515 4.88 34.59 6.24
C LEU A 515 5.64 35.64 5.41
N ALA A 516 5.78 35.42 4.10
CA ALA A 516 6.42 36.37 3.19
C ALA A 516 5.50 37.56 2.84
N ASP A 517 4.20 37.33 2.72
CA ASP A 517 3.22 38.33 2.29
C ASP A 517 2.66 39.21 3.44
N GLY A 518 2.96 38.87 4.70
CA GLY A 518 2.62 39.69 5.87
C GLY A 518 1.13 39.68 6.25
N GLY A 519 0.38 38.66 5.84
CA GLY A 519 -1.06 38.54 6.01
C GLY A 519 -1.52 37.83 7.30
N ASP A 520 -2.84 37.80 7.53
CA ASP A 520 -3.48 37.30 8.75
C ASP A 520 -3.65 35.77 8.69
N SER A 521 -3.01 35.07 9.65
CA SER A 521 -2.62 33.66 9.48
C SER A 521 -3.76 32.65 9.41
N ALA A 522 -4.92 32.91 10.00
CA ALA A 522 -5.99 31.92 10.13
C ALA A 522 -6.85 31.78 8.85
N THR A 523 -7.16 32.90 8.19
CA THR A 523 -8.01 32.93 6.99
C THR A 523 -7.24 32.57 5.72
N GLU A 524 -5.93 32.82 5.74
CA GLU A 524 -5.05 32.59 4.60
C GLU A 524 -4.50 31.15 4.54
N ILE A 525 -4.42 30.42 5.67
CA ILE A 525 -4.07 28.98 5.67
C ILE A 525 -5.15 28.17 4.94
N GLU A 526 -6.44 28.48 5.13
CA GLU A 526 -7.52 27.84 4.33
C GLU A 526 -7.34 28.10 2.83
N ASP A 527 -6.98 29.32 2.43
CA ASP A 527 -6.75 29.69 1.02
C ASP A 527 -5.46 29.10 0.44
N ALA A 528 -4.46 28.85 1.28
CA ALA A 528 -3.20 28.25 0.85
C ALA A 528 -3.33 26.70 0.72
N MET A 529 -4.39 26.11 1.29
CA MET A 529 -4.83 24.72 1.03
C MET A 529 -5.63 24.54 -0.27
N ARG A 530 -5.66 25.55 -1.16
CA ARG A 530 -6.21 25.45 -2.53
C ARG A 530 -5.50 24.41 -3.40
N ASP A 531 -4.31 23.98 -2.99
CA ASP A 531 -3.60 22.89 -3.66
C ASP A 531 -4.27 21.55 -3.36
N HIS A 532 -5.18 21.15 -4.26
CA HIS A 532 -5.99 19.92 -4.21
C HIS A 532 -5.26 18.73 -4.85
N SER A 533 -4.02 18.91 -5.30
CA SER A 533 -3.24 17.89 -6.02
C SER A 533 -2.96 16.64 -5.20
N TRP A 534 -2.95 16.72 -3.86
CA TRP A 534 -2.75 15.57 -2.97
C TRP A 534 -3.99 14.68 -2.81
N ILE A 535 -5.19 15.19 -3.14
CA ILE A 535 -6.45 14.43 -3.08
C ILE A 535 -6.73 13.75 -4.42
N SER A 536 -6.25 14.34 -5.53
CA SER A 536 -6.51 13.90 -6.92
C SER A 536 -6.15 12.45 -7.26
N PRO A 537 -5.00 11.91 -6.79
CA PRO A 537 -4.62 10.54 -7.12
C PRO A 537 -5.72 9.58 -6.69
N VAL A 538 -5.98 8.50 -7.41
CA VAL A 538 -6.94 7.45 -7.03
C VAL A 538 -6.28 6.10 -7.26
N LEU A 539 -6.26 5.28 -6.20
CA LEU A 539 -5.79 3.89 -6.26
C LEU A 539 -7.00 2.97 -6.37
N VAL A 540 -6.96 2.10 -7.38
CA VAL A 540 -7.94 1.05 -7.64
C VAL A 540 -7.24 -0.30 -7.54
N MET A 541 -7.83 -1.27 -6.83
CA MET A 541 -7.19 -2.55 -6.55
C MET A 541 -8.20 -3.72 -6.56
N GLN A 542 -7.74 -4.89 -6.97
CA GLN A 542 -8.48 -6.16 -6.94
C GLN A 542 -8.11 -7.02 -5.70
N MET A 543 -8.05 -6.42 -4.50
CA MET A 543 -7.61 -7.12 -3.29
C MET A 543 -8.75 -7.50 -2.33
N ASP A 544 -8.68 -8.75 -1.84
CA ASP A 544 -9.50 -9.30 -0.74
C ASP A 544 -8.97 -9.03 0.68
#